data_AF-A0A961TB79-F1
#
_entry.id   AF-A0A961TB79-F1
#
_cell.length_a   1.000
_cell.length_b   1.000
_cell.length_c   1.000
_cell.angle_alpha   90.00
_cell.angle_beta   90.00
_cell.angle_gamma   90.00
#
_symmetry.space_group_name_H-M   'P 1'
#
loop_
_entity.id
_entity.type
_entity.pdbx_description
1 polymer ?
#
loop_
_entity_poly.entity_id
_entity_poly.type
_entity_poly.pdbx_seq_one_letter_code
_entity_poly.pdbx_strand_id
1 'polypeptide(L)' 'VLEEVEEARFSVAGLSMGGIVAMEMAGMAPERIERLALLDTNHLADAPGRFEIRNRQISDVRA' A
#
# COMPACT_ATOMS: atom_id res chain seq x y z
N VAL A 1 -9.20 -11.93 -2.06
CA VAL A 1 -7.92 -12.17 -1.33
C VAL A 1 -8.14 -12.89 0.00
N LEU A 2 -8.69 -12.26 1.05
CA LEU A 2 -8.84 -12.94 2.37
C LEU A 2 -9.71 -14.22 2.32
N GLU A 3 -10.70 -14.24 1.44
CA GLU A 3 -11.57 -15.39 1.19
C GLU A 3 -10.97 -16.41 0.20
N GLU A 4 -10.01 -15.98 -0.63
CA GLU A 4 -9.44 -16.81 -1.70
C GLU A 4 -8.19 -17.58 -1.25
N VAL A 5 -7.50 -17.09 -0.21
CA VAL A 5 -6.34 -17.77 0.38
C VAL A 5 -6.84 -18.83 1.36
N GLU A 6 -6.58 -20.10 1.05
CA GLU A 6 -7.04 -21.25 1.84
C GLU A 6 -6.29 -21.39 3.17
N GLU A 7 -5.03 -20.96 3.23
CA GLU A 7 -4.24 -21.01 4.45
C GLU A 7 -4.84 -20.14 5.54
N ALA A 8 -4.98 -20.72 6.74
CA ALA A 8 -5.48 -20.02 7.91
C ALA A 8 -4.62 -18.81 8.28
N ARG A 9 -3.30 -18.86 8.05
CA ARG A 9 -2.40 -17.71 8.22
C ARG A 9 -1.43 -17.61 7.06
N PHE A 10 -1.15 -16.40 6.60
CA PHE A 10 -0.25 -16.16 5.48
C PHE A 10 0.51 -14.85 5.65
N SER A 11 1.66 -14.71 4.97
CA SER A 11 2.42 -13.46 4.93
C SER A 11 2.02 -12.65 3.70
N VAL A 12 1.93 -11.33 3.83
CA VAL A 12 1.58 -10.43 2.73
C VAL A 12 2.65 -9.38 2.53
N ALA A 13 2.94 -9.07 1.27
CA ALA A 13 3.79 -7.96 0.86
C ALA A 13 2.99 -7.05 -0.07
N GLY A 14 3.00 -5.75 0.18
CA GLY A 14 2.27 -4.78 -0.63
C GLY A 14 3.17 -3.65 -1.11
N LEU A 15 3.18 -3.43 -2.43
CA LEU A 15 3.89 -2.33 -3.09
C LEU A 15 2.92 -1.20 -3.44
N SER A 16 3.28 0.05 -3.17
CA SER A 16 2.49 1.24 -3.54
C SER A 16 1.03 1.11 -3.05
N MET A 17 0.02 1.21 -3.92
CA MET A 17 -1.39 0.99 -3.54
C MET A 17 -1.64 -0.41 -2.93
N GLY A 18 -0.93 -1.44 -3.37
CA GLY A 18 -1.04 -2.78 -2.80
C GLY A 18 -0.64 -2.82 -1.33
N GLY A 19 0.26 -1.93 -0.90
CA GLY A 19 0.60 -1.74 0.51
C GLY A 19 -0.54 -1.17 1.35
N ILE A 20 -1.34 -0.26 0.78
CA ILE A 20 -2.54 0.28 1.44
C ILE A 20 -3.60 -0.81 1.60
N VAL A 21 -3.82 -1.61 0.56
CA VAL A 21 -4.70 -2.78 0.63
C VAL A 21 -4.20 -3.79 1.66
N ALA A 22 -2.89 -4.06 1.70
CA ALA A 22 -2.30 -4.98 2.68
C ALA A 22 -2.46 -4.50 4.13
N MET A 23 -2.34 -3.18 4.37
CA MET A 23 -2.63 -2.58 5.68
C MET A 23 -4.10 -2.80 6.07
N GLU A 24 -5.02 -2.58 5.14
CA GLU A 24 -6.45 -2.76 5.38
C GLU A 24 -6.81 -4.24 5.62
N MET A 25 -6.19 -5.18 4.90
CA MET A 25 -6.33 -6.62 5.16
C MET A 25 -5.90 -6.98 6.58
N ALA A 26 -4.78 -6.42 7.06
CA ALA A 26 -4.31 -6.61 8.43
C ALA A 26 -5.24 -5.96 9.48
N GLY A 27 -5.95 -4.89 9.12
CA GLY A 27 -6.98 -4.27 9.95
C GLY A 27 -8.26 -5.12 10.04
N MET A 28 -8.70 -5.70 8.91
CA MET A 28 -9.92 -6.52 8.85
C MET A 28 -9.76 -7.91 9.49
N ALA A 29 -8.61 -8.57 9.30
CA ALA A 29 -8.38 -9.96 9.72
C ALA A 29 -6.95 -10.17 10.23
N PRO A 30 -6.54 -9.48 11.33
CA PRO A 30 -5.17 -9.54 11.85
C PRO A 30 -4.72 -10.96 12.21
N GLU A 31 -5.64 -11.84 12.62
CA GLU A 31 -5.37 -13.24 12.95
C GLU A 31 -4.89 -14.05 11.74
N ARG A 32 -5.30 -13.64 10.52
CA ARG A 32 -4.90 -14.28 9.25
C ARG A 32 -3.51 -13.83 8.77
N ILE A 33 -2.96 -12.71 9.27
CA ILE A 33 -1.68 -12.16 8.80
C ILE A 33 -0.54 -12.62 9.71
N GLU A 34 0.43 -13.35 9.13
CA GLU A 34 1.62 -13.79 9.85
C GLU A 34 2.75 -12.76 9.85
N ARG A 35 3.03 -12.19 8.68
CA ARG A 35 4.00 -11.11 8.49
C ARG A 35 3.46 -10.13 7.46
N LEU A 36 3.79 -8.86 7.64
CA LEU A 36 3.42 -7.77 6.73
C LEU A 36 4.68 -7.04 6.29
N ALA A 37 4.90 -6.96 4.97
CA ALA A 37 5.94 -6.14 4.37
C ALA A 37 5.32 -5.01 3.53
N LEU A 38 5.69 -3.77 3.83
CA LEU A 38 5.20 -2.57 3.15
C LEU A 38 6.33 -1.96 2.33
N LEU A 39 6.15 -1.89 1.02
CA LEU A 39 7.18 -1.48 0.07
C LEU A 39 6.74 -0.21 -0.64
N ASP A 40 7.52 0.86 -0.51
CA ASP A 40 7.29 2.18 -1.15
C ASP A 40 5.82 2.61 -1.17
N THR A 41 5.20 2.55 0.01
CA THR A 41 3.78 2.79 0.21
C THR A 41 3.58 3.73 1.39
N ASN A 42 2.52 4.53 1.33
CA ASN A 42 2.11 5.42 2.40
C ASN A 42 0.60 5.61 2.29
N HIS A 43 -0.12 5.50 3.41
CA HIS A 43 -1.59 5.61 3.46
C HIS A 43 -2.07 7.05 3.72
N LEU A 44 -1.15 7.98 3.97
CA LEU A 44 -1.47 9.38 4.27
C LEU A 44 -1.62 10.19 2.99
N ALA A 45 -2.38 11.28 3.09
CA ALA A 45 -2.40 12.31 2.06
C ALA A 45 -1.00 12.87 1.79
N ASP A 46 -0.81 13.41 0.59
CA ASP A 46 0.42 14.11 0.22
C ASP A 46 0.75 15.21 1.23
N ALA A 47 1.98 15.21 1.73
CA ALA A 47 2.48 16.34 2.52
C ALA A 47 2.47 17.62 1.66
N PRO A 48 2.34 18.82 2.25
CA PRO A 48 2.23 20.06 1.48
C PRO A 48 3.32 20.24 0.40
N GLY A 49 4.58 19.87 0.69
CA GLY A 49 5.69 19.95 -0.27
C GLY A 49 5.68 18.89 -1.37
N ARG A 50 4.92 17.79 -1.23
CA ARG A 50 4.84 16.70 -2.22
C ARG A 50 4.00 17.12 -3.44
N PHE A 51 3.03 18.02 -3.25
CA PHE A 51 2.17 18.51 -4.33
C PHE A 51 2.98 19.19 -5.44
N GLU A 52 3.91 20.08 -5.08
CA GLU A 52 4.76 20.79 -6.03
C GLU A 52 5.69 19.85 -6.80
N ILE A 53 6.28 18.88 -6.09
CA ILE A 53 7.14 17.84 -6.69
C ILE A 53 6.34 17.03 -7.71
N ARG A 54 5.16 16.55 -7.33
CA ARG A 54 4.29 15.76 -8.21
C ARG A 54 3.89 16.55 -9.46
N ASN A 55 3.48 17.82 -9.31
CA ASN A 55 3.08 18.63 -10.45
C ASN A 55 4.25 18.93 -11.39
N ARG A 56 5.47 19.10 -10.86
CA ARG A 56 6.69 19.21 -11.68
C ARG A 56 6.90 17.93 -12.50
N GLN A 57 6.88 16.76 -11.86
CA GLN A 57 7.05 15.47 -12.53
C GLN A 57 6.01 15.24 -13.64
N ILE A 58 4.75 15.65 -13.41
CA ILE A 58 3.70 15.57 -14.43
C ILE A 58 4.00 16.51 -15.61
N SER A 59 4.50 17.71 -15.34
CA SER A 59 4.87 18.67 -16.38
C SER A 59 6.04 18.16 -17.22
N ASP A 60 7.06 17.58 -16.59
CA ASP A 60 8.28 17.13 -17.26
C ASP A 60 8.02 16.03 -18.30
N VAL A 61 7.02 15.17 -18.08
CA VAL A 61 6.65 14.09 -19.02
C VAL A 61 5.77 14.58 -20.17
N ARG A 62 5.12 15.75 -20.02
CA ARG A 62 4.20 16.32 -21.03
C ARG A 62 4.89 17.27 -22.02
N ALA A 63 6.13 17.67 -21.74
CA ALA A 63 6.97 18.50 -22.61
C ALA A 63 7.67 17.63 -23.66
#